data_AF-A0A537NK97-F1
#
_entry.id   AF-A0A537NK97-F1
#
_cell.length_a   1.000
_cell.length_b   1.000
_cell.length_c   1.000
_cell.angle_alpha   90.00
_cell.angle_beta   90.00
_cell.angle_gamma   90.00
#
_symmetry.space_group_name_H-M   'P 1'
#
loop_
_entity.id
_entity.type
_entity.pdbx_description
1 polymer ?
#
loop_
_entity_poly.entity_id
_entity_poly.type
_entity_poly.pdbx_seq_one_letter_code
_entity_poly.pdbx_strand_id
1 'polypeptide(L)'
;AGGRFRIGHSVMRDALDIDGIYAAIRDAGLELPDRPRSSDLDGKVVNCFIKCEADKRGTLRGRRQIMLDDSDVHHHRHAKAAVGAVAAAAIGDPAVFVSVDAMHQGPHGGGPVIAIVETGDG
;
A
#
# COMPACT_ATOMS: atom_id res chain seq x y z
N ALA A 1 -27.14 -12.68 -9.73
CA ALA A 1 -27.08 -11.47 -8.89
C ALA A 1 -25.60 -11.14 -8.66
N GLY A 2 -25.19 -9.87 -8.78
CA GLY A 2 -23.81 -9.45 -8.48
C GLY A 2 -23.58 -9.24 -6.98
N GLY A 3 -22.33 -9.33 -6.53
CA GLY A 3 -21.94 -9.01 -5.14
C GLY A 3 -21.69 -7.51 -4.93
N ARG A 4 -21.68 -7.06 -3.66
CA ARG A 4 -21.50 -5.64 -3.27
C ARG A 4 -20.04 -5.18 -3.27
N PHE A 5 -19.09 -6.12 -3.29
CA PHE A 5 -17.66 -5.83 -3.24
C PHE A 5 -17.04 -5.82 -4.62
N ARG A 6 -16.06 -4.94 -4.82
CA ARG A 6 -15.20 -4.90 -6.00
C ARG A 6 -13.74 -4.87 -5.58
N ILE A 7 -12.89 -5.35 -6.46
CA ILE A 7 -11.43 -5.37 -6.29
C ILE A 7 -10.80 -4.48 -7.35
N GLY A 8 -9.76 -3.77 -6.95
CA GLY A 8 -8.87 -3.02 -7.83
C GLY A 8 -7.44 -3.19 -7.40
N HIS A 9 -6.52 -2.77 -8.25
CA HIS A 9 -5.09 -2.91 -8.01
C HIS A 9 -4.28 -1.78 -8.62
N SER A 10 -3.08 -1.62 -8.09
CA SER A 10 -2.04 -0.76 -8.64
C SER A 10 -0.69 -1.24 -8.10
N VAL A 11 0.32 -0.40 -8.20
CA VAL A 11 1.68 -0.64 -7.73
C VAL A 11 2.16 0.57 -6.93
N MET A 12 2.71 0.33 -5.76
CA MET A 12 3.58 1.29 -5.07
C MET A 12 4.97 1.23 -5.71
N ARG A 13 5.47 2.37 -6.19
CA ARG A 13 6.81 2.50 -6.77
C ARG A 13 7.93 2.46 -5.74
N ASP A 14 7.63 2.91 -4.52
CA ASP A 14 8.51 2.85 -3.37
C ASP A 14 7.69 2.79 -2.07
N ALA A 15 8.37 2.62 -0.93
CA ALA A 15 7.73 2.51 0.39
C ALA A 15 6.89 3.74 0.82
N LEU A 16 6.98 4.88 0.11
CA LEU A 16 6.27 6.13 0.41
C LEU A 16 5.21 6.47 -0.63
N ASP A 17 4.93 5.58 -1.59
CA ASP A 17 4.05 5.84 -2.72
C ASP A 17 2.57 5.70 -2.35
N ILE A 18 2.09 6.62 -1.51
CA ILE A 18 0.70 6.66 -1.05
C ILE A 18 -0.30 6.75 -2.22
N ASP A 19 0.09 7.39 -3.32
CA ASP A 19 -0.73 7.51 -4.53
C ASP A 19 -1.01 6.15 -5.17
N GLY A 20 -0.10 5.18 -5.05
CA GLY A 20 -0.32 3.81 -5.49
C GLY A 20 -1.47 3.12 -4.76
N ILE A 21 -1.67 3.44 -3.48
CA ILE A 21 -2.79 2.91 -2.69
C ILE A 21 -4.11 3.51 -3.16
N TYR A 22 -4.18 4.84 -3.30
CA TYR A 22 -5.39 5.49 -3.80
C TYR A 22 -5.69 5.14 -5.26
N ALA A 23 -4.67 4.88 -6.08
CA ALA A 23 -4.86 4.37 -7.43
C ALA A 23 -5.56 2.99 -7.42
N ALA A 24 -5.14 2.07 -6.54
CA ALA A 24 -5.82 0.78 -6.39
C ALA A 24 -7.27 0.92 -5.91
N ILE A 25 -7.53 1.87 -5.00
CA ILE A 25 -8.88 2.18 -4.51
C ILE A 25 -9.78 2.75 -5.61
N ARG A 26 -9.25 3.66 -6.45
CA ARG A 26 -9.96 4.18 -7.63
C ARG A 26 -10.23 3.07 -8.65
N ASP A 27 -9.23 2.22 -8.93
CA ASP A 27 -9.38 1.05 -9.81
C ASP A 27 -10.49 0.10 -9.30
N ALA A 28 -10.65 -0.02 -7.98
CA ALA A 28 -11.72 -0.81 -7.37
C ALA A 28 -13.13 -0.18 -7.52
N GLY A 29 -13.21 1.08 -7.94
CA GLY A 29 -14.45 1.77 -8.29
C GLY A 29 -14.92 2.82 -7.29
N LEU A 30 -14.09 3.26 -6.34
CA LEU A 30 -14.40 4.44 -5.52
C LEU A 30 -13.99 5.72 -6.24
N GLU A 31 -14.96 6.61 -6.45
CA GLU A 31 -14.72 7.97 -6.92
C GLU A 31 -14.07 8.79 -5.80
N LEU A 32 -12.89 9.34 -6.07
CA LEU A 32 -12.08 10.08 -5.10
C LEU A 32 -11.62 11.41 -5.70
N PRO A 33 -11.49 12.48 -4.89
CA PRO A 33 -10.92 13.75 -5.36
C PRO A 33 -9.47 13.56 -5.80
N ASP A 34 -8.89 14.56 -6.49
CA ASP A 34 -7.51 14.49 -7.00
C ASP A 34 -6.47 14.19 -5.91
N ARG A 35 -6.68 14.76 -4.71
CA ARG A 35 -5.83 14.58 -3.52
C ARG A 35 -6.63 13.97 -2.37
N PRO A 36 -6.88 12.66 -2.41
CA PRO A 36 -7.69 11.99 -1.42
C PRO A 36 -6.96 11.87 -0.08
N ARG A 37 -7.77 11.77 0.96
CA ARG A 37 -7.38 11.46 2.34
C ARG A 37 -8.31 10.36 2.87
N SER A 38 -7.93 9.73 3.97
CA SER A 38 -8.72 8.64 4.57
C SER A 38 -10.19 9.00 4.82
N SER A 39 -10.50 10.25 5.18
CA SER A 39 -11.89 10.70 5.37
C SER A 39 -12.76 10.62 4.12
N ASP A 40 -12.16 10.63 2.94
CA ASP A 40 -12.89 10.61 1.66
C ASP A 40 -13.33 9.18 1.29
N LEU A 41 -12.84 8.16 2.02
CA LEU A 41 -13.16 6.76 1.78
C LEU A 41 -14.54 6.34 2.33
N ASP A 42 -15.09 7.12 3.26
CA ASP A 42 -16.44 6.94 3.81
C ASP A 42 -16.72 5.52 4.33
N GLY A 43 -15.70 4.87 4.92
CA GLY A 43 -15.80 3.49 5.42
C GLY A 43 -15.94 2.41 4.34
N LYS A 44 -15.80 2.75 3.06
CA LYS A 44 -16.05 1.82 1.93
C LYS A 44 -14.86 0.93 1.58
N VAL A 45 -13.67 1.21 2.11
CA VAL A 45 -12.50 0.34 1.91
C VAL A 45 -12.55 -0.78 2.94
N VAL A 46 -12.72 -2.02 2.47
CA VAL A 46 -12.77 -3.22 3.32
C VAL A 46 -11.37 -3.58 3.79
N ASN A 47 -10.40 -3.62 2.88
CA ASN A 47 -8.98 -3.79 3.20
C ASN A 47 -8.09 -3.44 2.01
N CYS A 48 -6.81 -3.22 2.30
CA CYS A 48 -5.72 -3.21 1.32
C CYS A 48 -4.75 -4.36 1.58
N PHE A 49 -4.27 -4.99 0.51
CA PHE A 49 -3.27 -6.05 0.55
C PHE A 49 -2.03 -5.59 -0.22
N ILE A 50 -0.92 -5.45 0.50
CA ILE A 50 0.27 -4.76 0.00
C ILE A 50 1.49 -5.65 0.15
N LYS A 51 2.31 -5.70 -0.89
CA LYS A 51 3.68 -6.22 -0.83
C LYS A 51 4.67 -5.08 -0.70
N CYS A 52 5.73 -5.30 0.05
CA CYS A 52 6.83 -4.34 0.19
C CYS A 52 8.19 -5.03 0.37
N GLU A 53 9.25 -4.30 0.05
CA GLU A 53 10.63 -4.68 0.32
C GLU A 53 11.51 -3.44 0.52
N ALA A 54 12.70 -3.63 1.10
CA ALA A 54 13.74 -2.61 1.05
C ALA A 54 14.38 -2.63 -0.36
N ASP A 55 14.55 -1.46 -0.99
CA ASP A 55 15.25 -1.36 -2.28
C ASP A 55 16.70 -1.85 -2.11
N LYS A 56 17.09 -2.85 -2.90
CA LYS A 56 18.44 -3.43 -2.94
C LYS A 56 19.53 -2.42 -3.31
N ARG A 57 19.16 -1.28 -3.90
CA ARG A 57 20.09 -0.16 -4.17
C ARG A 57 20.42 0.65 -2.91
N GLY A 58 19.70 0.42 -1.79
CA GLY A 58 19.93 1.12 -0.53
C GLY A 58 19.51 2.59 -0.57
N THR A 59 18.56 2.96 -1.44
CA THR A 59 18.11 4.35 -1.60
C THR A 59 16.60 4.46 -1.63
N LEU A 60 16.06 5.56 -1.09
CA LEU A 60 14.66 5.93 -1.19
C LEU A 60 14.58 7.40 -1.61
N ARG A 61 14.02 7.66 -2.80
CA ARG A 61 13.91 9.02 -3.38
C ARG A 61 15.21 9.84 -3.31
N GLY A 62 16.32 9.21 -3.68
CA GLY A 62 17.65 9.83 -3.68
C GLY A 62 18.34 9.95 -2.31
N ARG A 63 17.74 9.41 -1.24
CA ARG A 63 18.32 9.39 0.10
C ARG A 63 18.78 7.99 0.47
N ARG A 64 20.03 7.87 0.90
CA ARG A 64 20.60 6.61 1.41
C ARG A 64 19.75 6.07 2.57
N GLN A 65 19.46 4.78 2.51
CA GLN A 65 18.79 3.99 3.56
C GLN A 65 19.83 3.12 4.26
N ILE A 66 19.52 2.67 5.48
CA ILE A 66 20.39 1.76 6.26
C ILE A 66 19.76 0.39 6.49
N MET A 67 18.52 0.17 6.03
CA MET A 67 17.74 -1.04 6.36
C MET A 67 18.49 -2.34 6.02
N LEU A 68 19.24 -2.37 4.92
CA LEU A 68 19.94 -3.56 4.44
C LEU A 68 21.23 -3.88 5.22
N ASP A 69 21.81 -2.87 5.87
CA ASP A 69 23.07 -2.97 6.61
C ASP A 69 22.82 -2.99 8.14
N ASP A 70 21.55 -3.02 8.56
CA ASP A 70 21.15 -3.08 9.95
C ASP A 70 21.20 -4.53 10.47
N SER A 71 22.18 -4.82 11.33
CA SER A 71 22.35 -6.13 11.96
C SER A 71 21.38 -6.39 13.11
N ASP A 72 20.76 -5.34 13.66
CA ASP A 72 19.93 -5.42 14.86
C ASP A 72 18.46 -5.66 14.48
N VAL A 73 17.99 -4.99 13.43
CA VAL A 73 16.62 -5.06 12.95
C VAL A 73 16.61 -5.42 11.47
N HIS A 74 16.20 -6.67 11.19
CA HIS A 74 16.10 -7.18 9.82
C HIS A 74 15.27 -6.25 8.91
N HIS A 75 15.76 -5.95 7.70
CA HIS A 75 15.13 -5.03 6.73
C HIS A 75 13.64 -5.31 6.46
N HIS A 76 13.19 -6.56 6.55
CA HIS A 76 11.77 -6.92 6.51
C HIS A 76 10.93 -6.17 7.56
N ARG A 77 11.42 -6.04 8.79
CA ARG A 77 10.71 -5.33 9.86
C ARG A 77 10.63 -3.84 9.57
N HIS A 78 11.71 -3.23 9.09
CA HIS A 78 11.74 -1.83 8.66
C HIS A 78 10.73 -1.56 7.53
N ALA A 79 10.80 -2.35 6.44
CA ALA A 79 9.91 -2.19 5.30
C ALA A 79 8.44 -2.38 5.68
N LYS A 80 8.12 -3.43 6.47
CA LYS A 80 6.76 -3.67 6.95
C LYS A 80 6.24 -2.53 7.82
N ALA A 81 7.07 -2.01 8.73
CA ALA A 81 6.68 -0.90 9.60
C ALA A 81 6.43 0.38 8.80
N ALA A 82 7.34 0.73 7.88
CA ALA A 82 7.21 1.93 7.05
C ALA A 82 5.97 1.87 6.13
N VAL A 83 5.79 0.79 5.38
CA VAL A 83 4.64 0.63 4.48
C VAL A 83 3.35 0.44 5.25
N GLY A 84 3.37 -0.27 6.38
CA GLY A 84 2.23 -0.36 7.29
C GLY A 84 1.76 1.01 7.78
N ALA A 85 2.69 1.89 8.16
CA ALA A 85 2.36 3.25 8.58
C ALA A 85 1.78 4.09 7.42
N VAL A 86 2.40 4.03 6.23
CA VAL A 86 1.90 4.74 5.04
C VAL A 86 0.49 4.26 4.66
N ALA A 87 0.27 2.94 4.70
CA ALA A 87 -1.01 2.37 4.34
C ALA A 87 -2.10 2.68 5.36
N ALA A 88 -1.81 2.54 6.66
CA ALA A 88 -2.73 2.93 7.72
C ALA A 88 -3.07 4.42 7.68
N ALA A 89 -2.09 5.28 7.38
CA ALA A 89 -2.33 6.72 7.19
C ALA A 89 -3.19 7.02 5.96
N ALA A 90 -3.04 6.25 4.88
CA ALA A 90 -3.85 6.39 3.67
C ALA A 90 -5.31 6.02 3.91
N ILE A 91 -5.56 4.88 4.58
CA ILE A 91 -6.92 4.36 4.73
C ILE A 91 -7.59 4.76 6.05
N GLY A 92 -6.84 5.30 7.01
CA GLY A 92 -7.35 5.68 8.33
C GLY A 92 -7.59 4.51 9.28
N ASP A 93 -7.10 3.32 8.94
CA ASP A 93 -7.28 2.07 9.71
C ASP A 93 -5.95 1.30 9.79
N PRO A 94 -5.43 0.98 10.99
CA PRO A 94 -4.23 0.16 11.15
C PRO A 94 -4.42 -1.32 10.74
N ALA A 95 -5.66 -1.80 10.57
CA ALA A 95 -5.97 -3.17 10.18
C ALA A 95 -5.76 -3.42 8.67
N VAL A 96 -4.54 -3.21 8.20
CA VAL A 96 -4.12 -3.41 6.80
C VAL A 96 -3.24 -4.65 6.63
N PHE A 97 -3.41 -5.38 5.53
CA PHE A 97 -2.55 -6.51 5.22
C PHE A 97 -1.26 -6.06 4.51
N VAL A 98 -0.14 -6.00 5.24
CA VAL A 98 1.19 -5.70 4.68
C VAL A 98 2.12 -6.91 4.81
N SER A 99 2.55 -7.41 3.66
CA SER A 99 3.47 -8.53 3.53
C SER A 99 4.81 -8.09 2.93
N VAL A 100 5.88 -8.72 3.37
CA VAL A 100 7.27 -8.41 2.99
C VAL A 100 7.79 -9.43 1.99
N ASP A 101 9.03 -9.25 1.54
CA ASP A 101 9.71 -10.12 0.59
C ASP A 101 9.02 -10.08 -0.79
N ALA A 102 9.05 -8.90 -1.40
CA ALA A 102 8.37 -8.57 -2.65
C ALA A 102 9.24 -8.82 -3.89
N MET A 103 10.24 -9.72 -3.79
CA MET A 103 11.09 -10.02 -4.94
C MET A 103 10.23 -10.52 -6.11
N HIS A 104 10.43 -9.92 -7.29
CA HIS A 104 9.64 -10.15 -8.50
C HIS A 104 8.14 -9.84 -8.40
N GLN A 105 7.70 -9.19 -7.32
CA GLN A 105 6.32 -8.76 -7.10
C GLN A 105 6.28 -7.22 -7.14
N GLY A 106 6.43 -6.64 -8.33
CA GLY A 106 6.47 -5.19 -8.52
C GLY A 106 7.88 -4.61 -8.74
N PRO A 107 8.03 -3.28 -8.72
CA PRO A 107 9.31 -2.59 -8.91
C PRO A 107 10.19 -2.72 -7.66
N HIS A 108 11.50 -2.54 -7.84
CA HIS A 108 12.45 -2.54 -6.73
C HIS A 108 12.08 -1.54 -5.64
N GLY A 109 12.03 -2.00 -4.38
CA GLY A 109 11.68 -1.17 -3.23
C GLY A 109 10.19 -0.83 -3.10
N GLY A 110 9.36 -1.32 -4.02
CA GLY A 110 7.91 -1.13 -4.03
C GLY A 110 7.16 -2.47 -3.92
N GLY A 111 5.98 -2.51 -4.52
CA GLY A 111 5.18 -3.74 -4.63
C GLY A 111 3.73 -3.49 -5.05
N PRO A 112 2.97 -4.54 -5.43
CA PRO A 112 1.56 -4.43 -5.74
C PRO A 112 0.76 -3.98 -4.51
N VAL A 113 -0.30 -3.24 -4.79
CA VAL A 113 -1.39 -2.92 -3.85
C VAL A 113 -2.69 -3.40 -4.44
N ILE A 114 -3.47 -4.09 -3.64
CA ILE A 114 -4.81 -4.55 -3.97
C ILE A 114 -5.78 -3.89 -2.99
N ALA A 115 -6.86 -3.30 -3.47
CA ALA A 115 -7.92 -2.75 -2.66
C ALA A 115 -9.22 -3.51 -2.89
N ILE A 116 -9.92 -3.84 -1.81
CA ILE A 116 -11.30 -4.32 -1.86
C ILE A 116 -12.20 -3.25 -1.29
N VAL A 117 -13.23 -2.87 -2.03
CA VAL A 117 -14.17 -1.80 -1.65
C VAL A 117 -15.62 -2.25 -1.77
N GLU A 118 -16.49 -1.65 -0.97
CA GLU A 118 -17.94 -1.77 -1.07
C GLU A 118 -18.48 -0.71 -2.03
N THR A 119 -19.20 -1.14 -3.08
CA THR A 119 -19.66 -0.25 -4.19
C THR A 119 -21.18 -0.19 -4.36
N GLY A 120 -21.95 -0.85 -3.49
CA GLY A 120 -23.39 -0.84 -3.59
C GLY A 120 -24.09 -1.15 -2.26
N ASP A 121 -25.30 -0.64 -2.12
CA ASP A 121 -26.19 -0.98 -1.02
C ASP A 121 -26.65 -2.43 -1.17
N GLY A 122 -26.58 -3.21 -0.10
CA GLY A 122 -27.36 -4.45 0.01
C GLY A 122 -28.57 -4.21 0.87
#